data_AF-A0A0F9QH70-F1
#
_entry.id   AF-A0A0F9QH70-F1
#
_cell.length_a   1.000
_cell.length_b   1.000
_cell.length_c   1.000
_cell.angle_alpha   90.00
_cell.angle_beta   90.00
_cell.angle_gamma   90.00
#
_symmetry.space_group_name_H-M   'P 1'
#
loop_
_entity.id
_entity.type
_entity.pdbx_description
1 polymer ?
#
loop_
_entity_poly.entity_id
_entity_poly.type
_entity_poly.pdbx_seq_one_letter_code
_entity_poly.pdbx_strand_id
1 'polypeptide(L)'
;MKEPVHATVDGVNYTFEMLEATRSWKLVLRLAKMLGPSLGHLADALLSGGEGVSKEVSGKELINRLMAFDFSGDFVGSAIEALVDHMGEAEVEYVINELKSKTRVNDTQPLSQVFDLHFQGEPWKIINWMRHALTAQMGPSLGGLGNAAGQAANLENPPAPAKAV
;
A
#
# COMPACT_ATOMS: atom_id res chain seq x y z
N MET A 1 -14.43 -16.76 -1.75
CA MET A 1 -14.28 -15.30 -1.54
C MET A 1 -13.39 -15.12 -0.32
N LYS A 2 -12.52 -14.10 -0.30
CA LYS A 2 -11.78 -13.76 0.93
C LYS A 2 -12.73 -13.10 1.92
N GLU A 3 -12.53 -13.33 3.21
CA GLU A 3 -13.31 -12.69 4.26
C GLU A 3 -13.08 -11.16 4.26
N PRO A 4 -14.11 -10.35 4.55
CA PRO A 4 -13.96 -8.92 4.73
C PRO A 4 -13.01 -8.60 5.90
N VAL A 5 -12.28 -7.50 5.79
CA VAL A 5 -11.43 -7.01 6.88
C VAL A 5 -12.22 -5.98 7.67
N HIS A 6 -12.30 -6.15 8.99
CA HIS A 6 -12.94 -5.19 9.89
C HIS A 6 -11.89 -4.36 10.61
N ALA A 7 -12.07 -3.05 10.68
CA ALA A 7 -11.22 -2.18 11.49
C ALA A 7 -12.01 -1.01 12.07
N THR A 8 -11.63 -0.58 13.28
CA THR A 8 -12.12 0.65 13.88
C THR A 8 -11.11 1.76 13.61
N VAL A 9 -11.54 2.83 12.95
CA VAL A 9 -10.72 4.00 12.61
C VAL A 9 -11.41 5.24 13.16
N ASP A 10 -10.73 5.98 14.03
CA ASP A 10 -11.26 7.19 14.66
C ASP A 10 -12.64 6.99 15.34
N GLY A 11 -12.83 5.81 15.97
CA GLY A 11 -14.09 5.44 16.64
C GLY A 11 -15.21 4.98 15.71
N VAL A 12 -14.96 4.86 14.40
CA VAL A 12 -15.92 4.38 13.40
C VAL A 12 -15.53 2.99 12.94
N ASN A 13 -16.51 2.08 12.88
CA ASN A 13 -16.28 0.72 12.37
C ASN A 13 -16.39 0.70 10.86
N TYR A 14 -15.35 0.19 10.20
CA TYR A 14 -15.31 0.00 8.75
C TYR A 14 -15.15 -1.47 8.41
N THR A 15 -15.76 -1.82 7.29
CA THR A 15 -15.68 -3.16 6.69
C THR A 15 -15.13 -3.00 5.28
N PHE A 16 -13.96 -3.57 5.03
CA PHE A 16 -13.28 -3.51 3.76
C PHE A 16 -13.45 -4.83 3.02
N GLU A 17 -14.22 -4.79 1.94
CA GLU A 17 -14.33 -5.90 1.00
C GLU A 17 -13.13 -5.85 0.02
N MET A 18 -12.62 -7.00 -0.38
CA MET A 18 -11.50 -7.05 -1.33
C MET A 18 -11.94 -6.58 -2.73
N LEU A 19 -11.10 -5.77 -3.39
CA LEU A 19 -11.28 -5.45 -4.80
C LEU A 19 -11.13 -6.70 -5.65
N GLU A 20 -11.82 -6.73 -6.79
CA GLU A 20 -11.60 -7.75 -7.81
C GLU A 20 -10.14 -7.72 -8.28
N ALA A 21 -9.56 -8.87 -8.60
CA ALA A 21 -8.11 -9.00 -8.90
C ALA A 21 -7.61 -7.98 -9.95
N THR A 22 -8.38 -7.76 -11.02
CA THR A 22 -8.03 -6.79 -12.07
C THR A 22 -8.02 -5.35 -11.55
N ARG A 23 -8.96 -4.98 -10.68
CA ARG A 23 -9.06 -3.63 -10.10
C ARG A 23 -7.98 -3.41 -9.05
N SER A 24 -7.75 -4.40 -8.19
CA SER A 24 -6.64 -4.41 -7.24
C SER A 24 -5.29 -4.25 -7.95
N TRP A 25 -5.05 -4.98 -9.05
CA TRP A 25 -3.81 -4.85 -9.83
C TRP A 25 -3.67 -3.47 -10.49
N LYS A 26 -4.74 -2.91 -11.06
CA LYS A 26 -4.74 -1.54 -11.61
C LYS A 26 -4.41 -0.51 -10.53
N LEU A 27 -4.97 -0.67 -9.32
CA LEU A 27 -4.68 0.19 -8.18
C LEU A 27 -3.20 0.11 -7.81
N VAL A 28 -2.64 -1.10 -7.67
CA VAL A 28 -1.20 -1.30 -7.39
C VAL A 28 -0.33 -0.64 -8.45
N LEU A 29 -0.58 -0.87 -9.74
CA LEU A 29 0.19 -0.25 -10.82
C LEU A 29 0.11 1.28 -10.81
N ARG A 30 -1.05 1.83 -10.43
CA ARG A 30 -1.23 3.28 -10.33
C ARG A 30 -0.48 3.84 -9.14
N LEU A 31 -0.62 3.23 -7.96
CA LEU A 31 0.16 3.58 -6.76
C LEU A 31 1.67 3.50 -7.03
N ALA A 32 2.11 2.45 -7.71
CA ALA A 32 3.50 2.26 -8.10
C ALA A 32 4.03 3.35 -9.02
N LYS A 33 3.23 3.77 -10.02
CA LYS A 33 3.61 4.86 -10.92
C LYS A 33 3.71 6.20 -10.20
N MET A 34 2.82 6.44 -9.24
CA MET A 34 2.80 7.67 -8.44
C MET A 34 3.95 7.71 -7.44
N LEU A 35 4.19 6.60 -6.77
CA LEU A 35 5.27 6.45 -5.80
C LEU A 35 6.62 6.23 -6.47
N GLY A 36 6.69 5.84 -7.74
CA GLY A 36 7.94 5.51 -8.44
C GLY A 36 9.04 6.57 -8.30
N PRO A 37 8.77 7.86 -8.52
CA PRO A 37 9.74 8.94 -8.29
C PRO A 37 10.15 9.05 -6.81
N SER A 38 9.18 9.02 -5.90
CA SER A 38 9.39 9.18 -4.45
C SER A 38 10.13 7.99 -3.83
N LEU A 39 9.83 6.77 -4.28
CA LEU A 39 10.51 5.52 -3.93
C LEU A 39 11.92 5.48 -4.51
N GLY A 40 12.14 6.06 -5.68
CA GLY A 40 13.48 6.28 -6.23
C GLY A 40 14.33 7.13 -5.29
N HIS A 41 13.78 8.25 -4.81
CA HIS A 41 14.45 9.13 -3.85
C HIS A 41 14.57 8.54 -2.44
N LEU A 42 13.59 7.79 -1.95
CA LEU A 42 13.63 7.10 -0.66
C LEU A 42 14.63 5.94 -0.67
N ALA A 43 14.67 5.17 -1.76
CA ALA A 43 15.65 4.11 -1.95
C ALA A 43 17.05 4.67 -2.16
N ASP A 44 17.21 5.76 -2.93
CA ASP A 44 18.48 6.48 -3.00
C ASP A 44 18.87 6.97 -1.60
N ALA A 45 17.98 7.60 -0.83
CA ALA A 45 18.30 8.05 0.53
C ALA A 45 18.69 6.90 1.48
N LEU A 46 18.05 5.73 1.35
CA LEU A 46 18.37 4.54 2.16
C LEU A 46 19.64 3.81 1.71
N LEU A 47 19.93 3.78 0.40
CA LEU A 47 21.04 3.01 -0.17
C LEU A 47 22.31 3.84 -0.41
N SER A 48 22.18 5.15 -0.62
CA SER A 48 23.31 6.03 -0.98
C SER A 48 23.84 6.87 0.18
N GLY A 49 23.19 6.91 1.35
CA GLY A 49 23.66 7.73 2.46
C GLY A 49 23.83 9.22 2.12
N GLY A 50 23.13 9.73 1.10
CA GLY A 50 23.08 11.17 0.78
C GLY A 50 23.72 11.62 -0.54
N GLU A 51 23.83 10.78 -1.58
CA GLU A 51 24.19 11.25 -2.93
C GLU A 51 23.20 10.77 -3.98
N GLY A 52 22.24 11.63 -4.29
CA GLY A 52 21.12 11.35 -5.19
C GLY A 52 21.54 11.06 -6.63
N VAL A 53 20.97 10.00 -7.20
CA VAL A 53 21.11 9.65 -8.61
C VAL A 53 19.73 9.33 -9.16
N SER A 54 19.06 10.37 -9.69
CA SER A 54 17.81 10.23 -10.42
C SER A 54 18.03 9.41 -11.70
N LYS A 55 17.83 8.10 -11.62
CA LYS A 55 17.80 7.18 -12.78
C LYS A 55 16.35 6.81 -13.06
N GLU A 56 15.94 6.94 -14.33
CA GLU A 56 14.67 6.40 -14.82
C GLU A 56 14.58 4.90 -14.49
N VAL A 57 13.69 4.56 -13.56
CA VAL A 57 13.47 3.18 -13.11
C VAL A 57 12.61 2.48 -14.16
N SER A 58 13.15 1.45 -14.82
CA SER A 58 12.40 0.65 -15.78
C SER A 58 11.20 -0.04 -15.12
N GLY A 59 10.10 -0.27 -15.85
CA GLY A 59 8.90 -0.91 -15.29
C GLY A 59 9.15 -2.31 -14.67
N LYS A 60 10.15 -3.05 -15.17
CA LYS A 60 10.60 -4.31 -14.57
C LYS A 60 11.33 -4.10 -13.25
N GLU A 61 12.18 -3.09 -13.16
CA GLU A 61 12.81 -2.70 -11.90
C GLU A 61 11.80 -2.20 -10.89
N LEU A 62 10.76 -1.49 -11.33
CA LEU A 62 9.71 -1.00 -10.45
C LEU A 62 8.93 -2.17 -9.83
N ILE A 63 8.65 -3.23 -10.60
CA ILE A 63 8.03 -4.48 -10.11
C ILE A 63 8.97 -5.23 -9.17
N ASN A 64 10.26 -5.40 -9.52
CA ASN A 64 11.23 -6.06 -8.64
C ASN A 64 11.45 -5.27 -7.34
N ARG A 65 11.46 -3.94 -7.40
CA ARG A 65 11.58 -3.04 -6.23
C ARG A 65 10.34 -3.08 -5.37
N LEU A 66 9.14 -3.13 -5.95
CA LEU A 66 7.88 -3.38 -5.23
C LEU A 66 7.88 -4.72 -4.49
N MET A 67 8.45 -5.77 -5.10
CA MET A 67 8.55 -7.09 -4.47
C MET A 67 9.62 -7.16 -3.37
N ALA A 68 10.67 -6.34 -3.48
CA ALA A 68 11.69 -6.19 -2.44
C ALA A 68 11.29 -5.19 -1.34
N PHE A 69 10.15 -4.51 -1.49
CA PHE A 69 9.72 -3.45 -0.59
C PHE A 69 8.91 -4.02 0.58
N ASP A 70 9.38 -3.78 1.80
CA ASP A 70 8.71 -4.21 3.02
C ASP A 70 7.71 -3.14 3.47
N PHE A 71 6.42 -3.44 3.34
CA PHE A 71 5.31 -2.55 3.72
C PHE A 71 4.89 -2.84 5.17
N SER A 72 5.82 -2.65 6.11
CA SER A 72 5.50 -2.62 7.53
C SER A 72 4.67 -1.37 7.88
N GLY A 73 3.95 -1.38 9.00
CA GLY A 73 2.98 -0.33 9.37
C GLY A 73 3.55 1.09 9.41
N ASP A 74 4.85 1.23 9.71
CA ASP A 74 5.57 2.51 9.73
C ASP A 74 5.80 3.05 8.31
N PHE A 75 6.04 2.18 7.33
CA PHE A 75 6.22 2.58 5.92
C PHE A 75 4.89 2.90 5.22
N VAL A 76 3.78 2.26 5.59
CA VAL A 76 2.46 2.64 5.06
C VAL A 76 2.13 4.10 5.43
N GLY A 77 2.68 4.61 6.54
CA GLY A 77 2.62 6.05 6.86
C GLY A 77 3.36 6.93 5.88
N SER A 78 4.66 6.69 5.71
CA SER A 78 5.51 7.50 4.82
C SER A 78 5.12 7.36 3.35
N ALA A 79 4.62 6.20 2.92
CA ALA A 79 4.07 6.01 1.58
C ALA A 79 2.80 6.83 1.37
N ILE A 80 1.97 7.03 2.41
CA ILE A 80 0.76 7.84 2.32
C ILE A 80 1.07 9.33 2.33
N GLU A 81 2.05 9.75 3.12
CA GLU A 81 2.56 11.13 3.05
C GLU A 81 3.16 11.43 1.68
N ALA A 82 3.99 10.52 1.14
CA ALA A 82 4.52 10.62 -0.22
C ALA A 82 3.42 10.60 -1.29
N LEU A 83 2.37 9.80 -1.09
CA LEU A 83 1.17 9.81 -1.94
C LEU A 83 0.51 11.19 -1.90
N VAL A 84 0.25 11.76 -0.74
CA VAL A 84 -0.39 13.09 -0.63
C VAL A 84 0.46 14.17 -1.32
N ASP A 85 1.79 14.10 -1.23
CA ASP A 85 2.68 15.11 -1.82
C ASP A 85 2.82 14.99 -3.35
N HIS A 86 2.61 13.79 -3.93
CA HIS A 86 2.89 13.51 -5.34
C HIS A 86 1.64 13.15 -6.17
N MET A 87 0.47 13.02 -5.54
CA MET A 87 -0.75 12.68 -6.26
C MET A 87 -1.39 13.92 -6.88
N GLY A 88 -1.61 13.84 -8.19
CA GLY A 88 -2.55 14.73 -8.87
C GLY A 88 -3.97 14.48 -8.36
N GLU A 89 -4.81 15.50 -8.44
CA GLU A 89 -6.21 15.46 -7.99
C GLU A 89 -6.98 14.28 -8.60
N ALA A 90 -6.78 14.01 -9.90
CA ALA A 90 -7.44 12.93 -10.62
C ALA A 90 -7.02 11.53 -10.12
N GLU A 91 -5.77 11.38 -9.68
CA GLU A 91 -5.30 10.14 -9.10
C GLU A 91 -5.85 9.91 -7.70
N VAL A 92 -5.90 10.96 -6.88
CA VAL A 92 -6.51 10.91 -5.53
C VAL A 92 -7.96 10.49 -5.64
N GLU A 93 -8.70 11.16 -6.51
CA GLU A 93 -10.11 10.87 -6.74
C GLU A 93 -10.31 9.42 -7.18
N TYR A 94 -9.48 8.90 -8.08
CA TYR A 94 -9.56 7.51 -8.51
C TYR A 94 -9.32 6.52 -7.36
N VAL A 95 -8.27 6.74 -6.56
CA VAL A 95 -7.96 5.84 -5.43
C VAL A 95 -9.11 5.85 -4.43
N ILE A 96 -9.62 7.03 -4.09
CA ILE A 96 -10.79 7.19 -3.22
C ILE A 96 -12.00 6.43 -3.79
N ASN A 97 -12.29 6.60 -5.08
CA ASN A 97 -13.43 5.97 -5.74
C ASN A 97 -13.33 4.44 -5.73
N GLU A 98 -12.14 3.89 -6.00
CA GLU A 98 -11.92 2.45 -5.94
C GLU A 98 -12.11 1.91 -4.52
N LEU A 99 -11.47 2.53 -3.53
CA LEU A 99 -11.52 2.08 -2.14
C LEU A 99 -12.93 2.22 -1.53
N LYS A 100 -13.62 3.34 -1.77
CA LYS A 100 -14.96 3.58 -1.21
C LYS A 100 -16.00 2.65 -1.83
N SER A 101 -15.79 2.19 -3.06
CA SER A 101 -16.69 1.24 -3.73
C SER A 101 -16.77 -0.13 -3.05
N LYS A 102 -15.79 -0.46 -2.21
CA LYS A 102 -15.69 -1.72 -1.46
C LYS A 102 -15.57 -1.50 0.05
N THR A 103 -15.98 -0.34 0.54
CA THR A 103 -15.99 -0.05 1.98
C THR A 103 -17.42 0.12 2.46
N ARG A 104 -17.73 -0.44 3.64
CA ARG A 104 -18.95 -0.15 4.40
C ARG A 104 -18.61 0.52 5.73
N VAL A 105 -19.54 1.36 6.19
CA VAL A 105 -19.54 1.98 7.51
C VAL A 105 -20.53 1.23 8.39
N ASN A 106 -20.12 0.87 9.60
CA ASN A 106 -20.91 0.12 10.58
C ASN A 106 -21.57 -1.13 9.95
N ASP A 107 -20.80 -1.88 9.15
CA ASP A 107 -21.17 -3.11 8.42
C ASP A 107 -22.36 -3.01 7.45
N THR A 108 -23.03 -1.87 7.37
CA THR A 108 -24.35 -1.76 6.74
C THR A 108 -24.34 -0.79 5.57
N GLN A 109 -23.80 0.42 5.77
CA GLN A 109 -23.93 1.50 4.81
C GLN A 109 -22.74 1.51 3.84
N PRO A 110 -22.97 1.40 2.52
CA PRO A 110 -21.89 1.56 1.54
C PRO A 110 -21.31 2.97 1.64
N LEU A 111 -20.00 3.06 1.87
CA LEU A 111 -19.33 4.35 2.03
C LEU A 111 -19.45 5.20 0.77
N SER A 112 -19.52 4.58 -0.41
CA SER A 112 -19.76 5.29 -1.69
C SER A 112 -21.02 6.15 -1.72
N GLN A 113 -22.04 5.86 -0.91
CA GLN A 113 -23.30 6.61 -0.86
C GLN A 113 -23.29 7.77 0.14
N VAL A 114 -22.41 7.70 1.14
CA VAL A 114 -22.34 8.69 2.23
C VAL A 114 -21.00 9.38 2.35
N PHE A 115 -20.07 9.14 1.43
CA PHE A 115 -18.68 9.60 1.53
C PHE A 115 -18.56 11.08 1.92
N ASP A 116 -19.25 11.97 1.19
CA ASP A 116 -19.14 13.42 1.41
C ASP A 116 -19.75 13.86 2.75
N LEU A 117 -20.86 13.23 3.16
CA LEU A 117 -21.50 13.49 4.46
C LEU A 117 -20.66 12.92 5.61
N HIS A 118 -20.07 11.74 5.40
CA HIS A 118 -19.32 10.99 6.40
C HIS A 118 -17.99 11.67 6.76
N PHE A 119 -17.35 12.32 5.79
CA PHE A 119 -16.08 13.04 5.98
C PHE A 119 -16.23 14.57 5.96
N GLN A 120 -17.46 15.08 6.10
CA GLN A 120 -17.76 16.50 5.91
C GLN A 120 -16.88 17.41 6.77
N GLY A 121 -16.01 18.20 6.12
CA GLY A 121 -15.11 19.13 6.79
C GLY A 121 -13.92 18.49 7.50
N GLU A 122 -13.69 17.19 7.32
CA GLU A 122 -12.66 16.42 8.03
C GLU A 122 -11.73 15.67 7.05
N PRO A 123 -10.91 16.38 6.25
CA PRO A 123 -10.05 15.77 5.23
C PRO A 123 -9.02 14.78 5.82
N TRP A 124 -8.58 15.00 7.06
CA TRP A 124 -7.66 14.10 7.74
C TRP A 124 -8.26 12.70 7.98
N LYS A 125 -9.59 12.59 8.20
CA LYS A 125 -10.27 11.30 8.34
C LYS A 125 -10.27 10.51 7.04
N ILE A 126 -10.28 11.19 5.88
CA ILE A 126 -10.16 10.55 4.57
C ILE A 126 -8.79 9.88 4.46
N ILE A 127 -7.73 10.57 4.88
CA ILE A 127 -6.36 10.03 4.84
C ILE A 127 -6.23 8.81 5.76
N ASN A 128 -6.73 8.90 7.00
CA ASN A 128 -6.73 7.78 7.95
C ASN A 128 -7.53 6.59 7.40
N TRP A 129 -8.73 6.82 6.89
CA TRP A 129 -9.53 5.77 6.27
C TRP A 129 -8.81 5.13 5.07
N MET A 130 -8.22 5.94 4.17
CA MET A 130 -7.45 5.44 3.02
C MET A 130 -6.30 4.56 3.45
N ARG A 131 -5.58 4.92 4.53
CA ARG A 131 -4.50 4.11 5.11
C ARG A 131 -4.96 2.69 5.45
N HIS A 132 -6.06 2.60 6.19
CA HIS A 132 -6.62 1.31 6.57
C HIS A 132 -7.18 0.55 5.37
N ALA A 133 -7.84 1.23 4.43
CA ALA A 133 -8.39 0.61 3.21
C ALA A 133 -7.27 0.04 2.32
N LEU A 134 -6.19 0.78 2.10
CA LEU A 134 -5.02 0.33 1.34
C LEU A 134 -4.32 -0.84 2.03
N THR A 135 -4.18 -0.78 3.36
CA THR A 135 -3.61 -1.87 4.16
C THR A 135 -4.47 -3.13 4.07
N ALA A 136 -5.79 -3.00 4.13
CA ALA A 136 -6.71 -4.13 3.97
C ALA A 136 -6.58 -4.74 2.57
N GLN A 137 -6.52 -3.93 1.50
CA GLN A 137 -6.44 -4.43 0.13
C GLN A 137 -5.10 -5.10 -0.21
N MET A 138 -4.00 -4.53 0.28
CA MET A 138 -2.66 -4.93 -0.16
C MET A 138 -1.92 -5.75 0.87
N GLY A 139 -2.24 -5.63 2.16
CA GLY A 139 -1.57 -6.32 3.26
C GLY A 139 -1.42 -7.83 3.05
N PRO A 140 -2.47 -8.58 2.69
CA PRO A 140 -2.36 -10.01 2.43
C PRO A 140 -1.46 -10.35 1.22
N SER A 141 -1.49 -9.52 0.18
CA SER A 141 -0.69 -9.73 -1.05
C SER A 141 0.78 -9.40 -0.81
N LEU A 142 1.05 -8.34 -0.04
CA LEU A 142 2.39 -7.88 0.29
C LEU A 142 3.05 -8.76 1.37
N GLY A 143 2.29 -9.18 2.38
CA GLY A 143 2.78 -10.17 3.35
C GLY A 143 3.13 -11.51 2.69
N GLY A 144 2.39 -11.91 1.64
CA GLY A 144 2.74 -13.06 0.81
C GLY A 144 4.05 -12.88 0.04
N LEU A 145 4.28 -11.69 -0.52
CA LEU A 145 5.49 -11.36 -1.29
C LEU A 145 6.73 -11.21 -0.40
N GLY A 146 6.63 -10.53 0.74
CA GLY A 146 7.74 -10.38 1.70
C GLY A 146 8.18 -11.74 2.25
N ASN A 147 7.24 -12.63 2.56
CA ASN A 147 7.56 -14.00 2.98
C ASN A 147 8.20 -14.83 1.86
N ALA A 148 7.75 -14.67 0.61
CA ALA A 148 8.34 -15.36 -0.55
C ALA A 148 9.76 -14.85 -0.86
N ALA A 149 10.00 -13.54 -0.78
CA ALA A 149 11.30 -12.93 -0.96
C ALA A 149 12.28 -13.34 0.17
N GLY A 150 11.82 -13.35 1.42
CA GLY A 150 12.62 -13.84 2.55
C GLY A 150 12.97 -15.33 2.45
N GLN A 151 12.06 -16.15 1.91
CA GLN A 151 12.36 -17.56 1.64
C GLN A 151 13.34 -17.74 0.48
N ALA A 152 13.23 -16.95 -0.59
CA ALA A 152 14.18 -16.97 -1.70
C ALA A 152 15.60 -16.56 -1.26
N ALA A 153 15.72 -15.53 -0.41
CA ALA A 153 17.01 -15.09 0.15
C ALA A 153 17.65 -16.14 1.08
N ASN A 154 16.84 -16.87 1.86
CA ASN A 154 17.32 -17.99 2.70
C ASN A 154 17.75 -19.22 1.88
N LEU A 155 17.27 -19.37 0.64
CA LEU A 155 17.72 -20.43 -0.27
C LEU A 155 19.04 -20.08 -0.98
N GLU A 156 19.34 -18.79 -1.17
CA GLU A 156 20.63 -18.31 -1.72
C GLU A 156 21.76 -18.30 -0.67
N ASN A 157 21.43 -18.12 0.61
CA ASN A 157 22.37 -18.26 1.74
C ASN A 157 21.93 -19.39 2.67
N PRO A 158 22.15 -20.66 2.29
CA PRO A 158 21.85 -21.77 3.18
C PRO A 158 22.66 -21.62 4.49
N PRO A 159 22.06 -21.88 5.66
CA PRO A 159 22.76 -21.80 6.92
C PRO A 159 24.00 -22.72 6.87
N ALA A 160 25.15 -22.16 7.27
CA ALA A 160 26.41 -22.90 7.28
C ALA A 160 26.22 -24.24 8.02
N PRO A 161 26.73 -25.35 7.48
CA PRO A 161 26.53 -26.66 8.08
C PRO A 161 26.99 -26.62 9.53
N ALA A 162 26.10 -27.00 10.43
CA ALA A 162 26.38 -27.06 11.86
C ALA A 162 27.67 -27.86 12.06
N LYS A 163 28.66 -27.23 12.71
CA LYS A 163 29.90 -27.92 13.06
C LYS A 163 29.52 -29.11 13.95
N ALA A 164 29.74 -30.31 13.44
CA ALA A 164 29.61 -31.53 14.22
C ALA A 164 30.56 -31.43 15.42
N VAL A 165 30.00 -31.57 16.62
CA VAL A 165 30.72 -31.66 17.90
C VAL A 165 31.21 -33.08 18.10
#